data_AF-A0A661ZLH6-F1
#
_entry.id   AF-A0A661ZLH6-F1
#
_cell.length_a   1.000
_cell.length_b   1.000
_cell.length_c   1.000
_cell.angle_alpha   90.00
_cell.angle_beta   90.00
_cell.angle_gamma   90.00
#
_symmetry.space_group_name_H-M   'P 1'
#
loop_
_entity.id
_entity.type
_entity.pdbx_description
1 polymer ?
#
loop_
_entity_poly.entity_id
_entity_poly.type
_entity_poly.pdbx_seq_one_letter_code
_entity_poly.pdbx_strand_id
1 'polypeptide(L)'
;MEIIELESFGIKYAELSEKYSKFYFDIRISTEYYQDIDELKKLSHKERRLLIRQKSRDSLKRIIRLYPNNYYELIGTRIIPRGIIGSVTGKQLLELEKSEPESYVTICKAGNIKQIKKEKVKQYYSVQGLFAVKVEGFDYSNSIRFIEERIILLKAIDLKEALKKAEIEFIRYGELEYLNSDFRLTKWEFIEVLDSYETGETELDLEGTEVFSICKNRKLKINDIK
;
A
#
# COMPACT_ATOMS: atom_id res chain seq x y z
N MET A 1 -0.50 7.65 -23.57
CA MET A 1 -0.08 7.09 -22.27
C MET A 1 0.60 8.16 -21.45
N GLU A 2 0.31 8.29 -20.16
CA GLU A 2 1.00 9.29 -19.32
C GLU A 2 2.36 8.74 -18.82
N ILE A 3 3.44 9.52 -18.92
CA ILE A 3 4.74 9.16 -18.35
C ILE A 3 4.87 9.74 -16.95
N ILE A 4 5.08 8.87 -15.96
CA ILE A 4 5.16 9.22 -14.54
C ILE A 4 6.59 8.95 -14.03
N GLU A 5 7.01 9.71 -13.01
CA GLU A 5 8.28 9.58 -12.28
C GLU A 5 9.54 10.09 -12.99
N LEU A 6 9.47 10.74 -14.15
CA LEU A 6 10.64 11.38 -14.79
C LEU A 6 11.35 12.39 -13.87
N GLU A 7 10.55 13.21 -13.18
CA GLU A 7 11.04 14.22 -12.25
C GLU A 7 11.77 13.61 -11.06
N SER A 8 11.42 12.38 -10.68
CA SER A 8 12.14 11.66 -9.62
C SER A 8 13.57 11.34 -10.01
N PHE A 9 13.94 11.45 -11.28
CA PHE A 9 15.33 11.34 -11.77
C PHE A 9 15.94 12.70 -12.15
N GLY A 10 15.24 13.81 -11.88
CA GLY A 10 15.69 15.16 -12.27
C GLY A 10 15.68 15.38 -13.78
N ILE A 11 14.92 14.59 -14.53
CA ILE A 11 14.84 14.66 -15.98
C ILE A 11 13.59 15.48 -16.33
N LYS A 12 13.78 16.57 -17.06
CA LYS A 12 12.64 17.31 -17.61
C LYS A 12 12.14 16.60 -18.85
N TYR A 13 10.83 16.60 -19.05
CA TYR A 13 10.20 15.96 -20.19
C TYR A 13 10.80 16.40 -21.55
N ALA A 14 11.03 17.71 -21.74
CA ALA A 14 11.63 18.25 -22.96
C ALA A 14 13.06 17.74 -23.24
N GLU A 15 13.78 17.24 -22.23
CA GLU A 15 15.13 16.71 -22.40
C GLU A 15 15.15 15.29 -22.99
N LEU A 16 14.00 14.59 -23.02
CA LEU A 16 13.91 13.22 -23.54
C LEU A 16 14.27 13.10 -25.01
N SER A 17 13.84 14.05 -25.85
CA SER A 17 14.09 14.02 -27.30
C SER A 17 15.51 14.43 -27.68
N GLU A 18 16.20 15.16 -26.82
CA GLU A 18 17.52 15.71 -27.10
C GLU A 18 18.59 14.96 -26.31
N LYS A 19 18.73 15.31 -25.03
CA LYS A 19 19.79 14.86 -24.13
C LYS A 19 19.71 13.36 -23.82
N TYR A 20 18.49 12.84 -23.65
CA TYR A 20 18.26 11.45 -23.25
C TYR A 20 17.69 10.56 -24.35
N SER A 21 17.73 11.01 -25.61
CA SER A 21 17.13 10.31 -26.75
C SER A 21 17.61 8.86 -26.90
N LYS A 22 18.89 8.61 -26.63
CA LYS A 22 19.55 7.29 -26.70
C LYS A 22 19.72 6.61 -25.34
N PHE A 23 19.31 7.26 -24.24
CA PHE A 23 19.41 6.66 -22.91
C PHE A 23 18.34 5.60 -22.75
N TYR A 24 18.71 4.48 -22.10
CA TYR A 24 17.78 3.42 -21.76
C TYR A 24 17.10 3.70 -20.43
N PHE A 25 15.80 3.50 -20.42
CA PHE A 25 14.92 3.59 -19.27
C PHE A 25 14.29 2.23 -19.03
N ASP A 26 14.43 1.71 -17.82
CA ASP A 26 13.63 0.57 -17.40
C ASP A 26 12.28 1.10 -16.98
N ILE A 27 11.23 0.65 -17.65
CA ILE A 27 9.87 1.14 -17.49
C ILE A 27 8.94 0.02 -17.09
N ARG A 28 7.88 0.41 -16.37
CA ARG A 28 6.69 -0.39 -16.12
C ARG A 28 5.53 0.24 -16.86
N ILE A 29 4.92 -0.49 -17.79
CA ILE A 29 3.66 -0.09 -18.42
C ILE A 29 2.56 -0.88 -17.73
N SER A 30 1.66 -0.18 -17.05
CA SER A 30 0.54 -0.84 -16.36
C SER A 30 -0.70 -0.81 -17.23
N THR A 31 -1.45 -1.91 -17.25
CA THR A 31 -2.80 -1.90 -17.82
C THR A 31 -3.71 -1.15 -16.86
N GLU A 32 -4.46 -0.17 -17.34
CA GLU A 32 -5.52 0.40 -16.53
C GLU A 32 -6.55 -0.67 -16.14
N TYR A 33 -6.92 -0.62 -14.87
CA TYR A 33 -7.97 -1.44 -14.29
C TYR A 33 -9.06 -0.51 -13.77
N TYR A 34 -9.68 0.25 -14.68
CA TYR A 34 -10.90 0.98 -14.38
C TYR A 34 -12.00 0.47 -15.29
N GLN A 35 -12.83 -0.42 -14.75
CA GLN A 35 -14.13 -0.69 -15.34
C GLN A 35 -15.14 0.16 -14.61
N ASP A 36 -16.10 0.71 -15.37
CA ASP A 36 -17.28 1.30 -14.78
C ASP A 36 -17.93 0.29 -13.82
N ILE A 37 -17.89 0.62 -12.54
CA ILE A 37 -18.42 -0.24 -11.47
C ILE A 37 -19.91 -0.50 -11.71
N ASP A 38 -20.63 0.44 -12.32
CA ASP A 38 -22.06 0.32 -12.59
C ASP A 38 -22.36 -0.67 -13.72
N GLU A 39 -21.44 -0.87 -14.67
CA GLU A 39 -21.51 -1.98 -15.62
C GLU A 39 -21.27 -3.32 -14.92
N LEU A 40 -20.27 -3.38 -14.04
CA LEU A 40 -19.92 -4.61 -13.33
C LEU A 40 -21.00 -5.07 -12.36
N LYS A 41 -21.69 -4.14 -11.67
CA LYS A 41 -22.77 -4.45 -10.72
C LYS A 41 -23.90 -5.27 -11.35
N LYS A 42 -24.14 -5.11 -12.65
CA LYS A 42 -25.20 -5.82 -13.40
C LYS A 42 -24.86 -7.29 -13.68
N LEU A 43 -23.61 -7.70 -13.47
CA LEU A 43 -23.10 -9.02 -13.80
C LEU A 43 -22.93 -9.90 -12.56
N SER A 44 -23.16 -11.21 -12.71
CA SER A 44 -22.84 -12.19 -11.66
C SER A 44 -21.34 -12.21 -11.35
N HIS A 45 -20.95 -12.75 -10.18
CA HIS A 45 -19.53 -12.86 -9.82
C HIS A 45 -18.69 -13.59 -10.88
N LYS A 46 -19.24 -14.66 -11.48
CA LYS A 46 -18.56 -15.44 -12.53
C LYS A 46 -18.38 -14.61 -13.81
N GLU A 47 -19.42 -13.89 -14.23
CA GLU A 47 -19.39 -13.02 -15.41
C GLU A 47 -18.42 -11.84 -15.22
N ARG A 48 -18.46 -11.16 -14.07
CA ARG A 48 -17.51 -10.09 -13.72
C ARG A 48 -16.08 -10.59 -13.85
N ARG A 49 -15.76 -11.74 -13.24
CA ARG A 49 -14.42 -12.32 -13.28
C ARG A 49 -13.96 -12.64 -14.70
N LEU A 50 -14.86 -13.16 -15.55
CA LEU A 50 -14.55 -13.44 -16.96
C LEU A 50 -14.32 -12.16 -17.76
N LEU A 51 -15.20 -11.15 -17.62
CA LEU A 51 -15.07 -9.87 -18.29
C LEU A 51 -13.78 -9.16 -17.90
N ILE A 52 -13.46 -9.10 -16.60
CA ILE A 52 -12.21 -8.55 -16.08
C ILE A 52 -11.00 -9.23 -16.73
N ARG A 53 -10.95 -10.56 -16.71
CA ARG A 53 -9.85 -11.32 -17.33
C ARG A 53 -9.73 -11.07 -18.82
N GLN A 54 -10.86 -10.93 -19.51
CA GLN A 54 -10.87 -10.63 -20.94
C GLN A 54 -10.29 -9.24 -21.20
N LYS A 55 -10.83 -8.20 -20.55
CA LYS A 55 -10.34 -6.82 -20.71
C LYS A 55 -8.86 -6.70 -20.37
N SER A 56 -8.39 -7.30 -19.27
CA SER A 56 -6.95 -7.29 -18.92
C SER A 56 -6.07 -7.90 -20.01
N ARG A 57 -6.47 -9.05 -20.59
CA ARG A 57 -5.71 -9.68 -21.68
C ARG A 57 -5.73 -8.84 -22.95
N ASP A 58 -6.85 -8.20 -23.25
CA ASP A 58 -6.95 -7.33 -24.43
C ASP A 58 -6.12 -6.06 -24.26
N SER A 59 -6.13 -5.44 -23.08
CA SER A 59 -5.24 -4.32 -22.75
C SER A 59 -3.77 -4.71 -22.86
N LEU A 60 -3.36 -5.88 -22.34
CA LEU A 60 -1.99 -6.38 -22.51
C LEU A 60 -1.64 -6.54 -24.00
N LYS A 61 -2.52 -7.13 -24.81
CA LYS A 61 -2.28 -7.27 -26.26
C LYS A 61 -2.08 -5.92 -26.95
N ARG A 62 -2.84 -4.89 -26.55
CA ARG A 62 -2.67 -3.52 -27.06
C ARG A 62 -1.30 -2.96 -26.67
N ILE A 63 -0.92 -3.07 -25.39
CA ILE A 63 0.40 -2.63 -24.90
C ILE A 63 1.53 -3.32 -25.67
N ILE A 64 1.47 -4.66 -25.85
CA ILE A 64 2.52 -5.40 -26.57
C ILE A 64 2.66 -4.96 -28.02
N ARG A 65 1.55 -4.62 -28.70
CA ARG A 65 1.59 -4.12 -30.09
C ARG A 65 2.29 -2.76 -30.21
N LEU A 66 2.16 -1.92 -29.20
CA LEU A 66 2.75 -0.59 -29.14
C LEU A 66 4.17 -0.62 -28.59
N TYR A 67 4.50 -1.64 -27.81
CA TYR A 67 5.80 -1.78 -27.18
C TYR A 67 6.89 -2.04 -28.24
N PRO A 68 7.93 -1.20 -28.32
CA PRO A 68 8.84 -1.19 -29.46
C PRO A 68 9.87 -2.33 -29.46
N ASN A 69 9.95 -3.11 -28.38
CA ASN A 69 10.96 -4.16 -28.20
C ASN A 69 10.29 -5.54 -28.06
N ASN A 70 10.96 -6.59 -28.54
CA ASN A 70 10.43 -7.96 -28.48
C ASN A 70 10.57 -8.61 -27.08
N TYR A 71 11.35 -8.00 -26.20
CA TYR A 71 11.65 -8.53 -24.88
C TYR A 71 11.01 -7.68 -23.79
N TYR A 72 10.14 -8.31 -23.00
CA TYR A 72 9.52 -7.73 -21.83
C TYR A 72 9.23 -8.83 -20.80
N GLU A 73 9.13 -8.45 -19.54
CA GLU A 73 8.65 -9.30 -18.45
C GLU A 73 7.18 -8.99 -18.18
N LEU A 74 6.38 -10.04 -18.00
CA LEU A 74 4.95 -9.89 -17.69
C LEU A 74 4.75 -9.57 -16.21
N ILE A 75 3.98 -8.52 -15.90
CA ILE A 75 3.51 -8.24 -14.54
C ILE A 75 2.19 -8.95 -14.30
N GLY A 76 2.10 -9.68 -13.19
CA GLY A 76 0.91 -10.45 -12.83
C GLY A 76 0.93 -11.84 -13.43
N THR A 77 -0.22 -12.33 -13.87
CA THR A 77 -0.33 -13.70 -14.42
C THR A 77 -0.82 -13.67 -15.86
N ARG A 78 -0.64 -14.75 -16.62
CA ARG A 78 -1.22 -14.87 -17.97
C ARG A 78 -2.75 -14.75 -17.98
N ILE A 79 -3.40 -15.04 -16.84
CA ILE A 79 -4.86 -14.99 -16.68
C ILE A 79 -5.35 -13.57 -16.39
N ILE A 80 -4.62 -12.86 -15.52
CA ILE A 80 -4.89 -11.47 -15.14
C ILE A 80 -3.57 -10.72 -15.26
N PRO A 81 -3.19 -10.33 -16.48
CA PRO A 81 -2.01 -9.53 -16.68
C PRO A 81 -2.26 -8.12 -16.15
N ARG A 82 -1.26 -7.53 -15.52
CA ARG A 82 -1.33 -6.18 -14.96
C ARG A 82 -0.48 -5.16 -15.72
N GLY A 83 0.31 -5.63 -16.69
CA GLY A 83 1.26 -4.80 -17.40
C GLY A 83 2.51 -5.55 -17.81
N ILE A 84 3.52 -4.80 -18.21
CA ILE A 84 4.84 -5.32 -18.56
C ILE A 84 5.94 -4.46 -17.95
N ILE A 85 7.10 -5.08 -17.71
CA ILE A 85 8.36 -4.40 -17.42
C ILE A 85 9.26 -4.59 -18.62
N GLY A 86 9.97 -3.55 -19.02
CA GLY A 86 10.99 -3.67 -20.05
C GLY A 86 11.87 -2.44 -20.12
N SER A 87 12.75 -2.39 -21.10
CA SER A 87 13.66 -1.26 -21.29
C SER A 87 13.36 -0.57 -22.62
N VAL A 88 13.37 0.76 -22.66
CA VAL A 88 13.15 1.55 -23.89
C VAL A 88 14.10 2.73 -23.92
N THR A 89 14.37 3.26 -25.11
CA THR A 89 15.13 4.51 -25.26
C THR A 89 14.26 5.73 -24.97
N GLY A 90 14.86 6.88 -24.66
CA GLY A 90 14.11 8.14 -24.48
C GLY A 90 13.27 8.52 -25.70
N LYS A 91 13.75 8.26 -26.92
CA LYS A 91 12.96 8.46 -28.14
C LYS A 91 11.73 7.54 -28.20
N GLN A 92 11.91 6.26 -27.91
CA GLN A 92 10.81 5.28 -27.86
C GLN A 92 9.79 5.60 -26.76
N LEU A 93 10.25 6.15 -25.64
CA LEU A 93 9.37 6.59 -24.56
C LEU A 93 8.40 7.69 -25.02
N LEU A 94 8.88 8.66 -25.80
CA LEU A 94 8.04 9.70 -26.40
C LEU A 94 7.05 9.15 -27.44
N GLU A 95 7.43 8.08 -28.16
CA GLU A 95 6.53 7.39 -29.10
C GLU A 95 5.41 6.66 -28.35
N LEU A 96 5.71 6.06 -27.20
CA LEU A 96 4.72 5.41 -26.34
C LEU A 96 3.73 6.40 -25.73
N GLU A 97 4.15 7.59 -25.34
CA GLU A 97 3.22 8.59 -24.78
C GLU A 97 2.18 9.04 -25.81
N LYS A 98 2.60 9.24 -27.06
CA LYS A 98 1.71 9.58 -28.18
C LYS A 98 0.70 8.48 -28.51
N SER A 99 0.91 7.27 -27.99
CA SER A 99 -0.03 6.16 -28.11
C SER A 99 -1.16 6.26 -27.06
N GLU A 100 -2.12 5.33 -27.11
CA GLU A 100 -3.42 5.37 -26.42
C GLU A 100 -3.42 6.00 -25.00
N PRO A 101 -4.46 6.78 -24.64
CA PRO A 101 -4.50 7.55 -23.38
C PRO A 101 -4.70 6.69 -22.11
N GLU A 102 -5.28 5.49 -22.22
CA GLU A 102 -5.74 4.66 -21.09
C GLU A 102 -4.65 3.77 -20.45
N SER A 103 -3.40 4.21 -20.45
CA SER A 103 -2.31 3.49 -19.79
C SER A 103 -1.24 4.46 -19.35
N TYR A 104 -0.52 4.11 -18.29
CA TYR A 104 0.57 4.92 -17.77
C TYR A 104 1.89 4.14 -17.80
N VAL A 105 2.96 4.88 -18.06
CA VAL A 105 4.34 4.41 -18.10
C VAL A 105 5.05 4.96 -16.87
N THR A 106 5.43 4.09 -15.94
CA THR A 106 6.23 4.46 -14.77
C THR A 106 7.70 4.20 -15.07
N ILE A 107 8.55 5.20 -14.85
CA ILE A 107 10.01 5.01 -14.94
C ILE A 107 10.51 4.31 -13.68
N CYS A 108 11.05 3.10 -13.82
CA CYS A 108 11.65 2.33 -12.74
C CYS A 108 13.15 2.63 -12.59
N LYS A 109 13.87 2.84 -13.70
CA LYS A 109 15.27 3.28 -13.72
C LYS A 109 15.56 4.15 -14.94
N ALA A 110 16.47 5.10 -14.82
CA ALA A 110 16.93 5.97 -15.91
C ALA A 110 18.45 5.80 -16.13
N GLY A 111 18.87 4.70 -16.75
CA GLY A 111 20.28 4.34 -16.91
C GLY A 111 21.04 4.35 -15.57
N ASN A 112 22.11 5.16 -15.50
CA ASN A 112 22.93 5.32 -14.28
C ASN A 112 22.52 6.53 -13.42
N ILE A 113 21.41 7.20 -13.75
CA ILE A 113 20.94 8.37 -13.01
C ILE A 113 20.32 7.90 -11.70
N LYS A 114 20.83 8.43 -10.59
CA LYS A 114 20.27 8.14 -9.27
C LYS A 114 18.93 8.85 -9.13
N GLN A 115 17.94 8.11 -8.64
CA GLN A 115 16.67 8.70 -8.26
C GLN A 115 16.90 9.75 -7.14
N ILE A 116 16.39 10.96 -7.36
CA ILE A 116 16.25 12.00 -6.37
C ILE A 116 15.30 11.47 -5.30
N LYS A 117 15.83 11.28 -4.09
CA LYS A 117 15.00 10.92 -2.94
C LYS A 117 14.13 12.14 -2.62
N LYS A 118 12.81 12.03 -2.82
CA LYS A 118 11.87 12.98 -2.22
C LYS A 118 12.08 12.97 -0.72
N GLU A 119 12.08 14.15 -0.09
CA GLU A 119 12.07 14.22 1.36
C GLU A 119 10.84 13.46 1.88
N LYS A 120 11.09 12.46 2.73
CA LYS A 120 10.00 11.73 3.36
C LYS A 120 9.33 12.66 4.36
N VAL A 121 8.12 13.11 4.03
CA VAL A 121 7.29 13.87 4.97
C VAL A 121 6.86 12.90 6.07
N LYS A 122 6.95 13.35 7.34
CA LYS A 122 6.45 12.54 8.45
C LYS A 122 4.92 12.49 8.40
N GLN A 123 4.39 11.28 8.47
CA GLN A 123 2.95 11.03 8.53
C GLN A 123 2.61 10.18 9.75
N TYR A 124 1.33 10.09 10.06
CA TYR A 124 0.84 9.25 11.14
C TYR A 124 0.78 7.78 10.72
N TYR A 125 1.23 6.93 11.63
CA TYR A 125 1.08 5.49 11.56
C TYR A 125 0.29 5.03 12.78
N SER A 126 -0.60 4.09 12.56
CA SER A 126 -1.33 3.39 13.61
C SER A 126 -0.62 2.07 13.87
N VAL A 127 -0.29 1.78 15.13
CA VAL A 127 0.37 0.52 15.51
C VAL A 127 -0.42 -0.15 16.61
N GLN A 128 -0.77 -1.42 16.40
CA GLN A 128 -1.53 -2.25 17.32
C GLN A 128 -0.60 -3.17 18.11
N GLY A 129 -0.60 -3.06 19.44
CA GLY A 129 0.16 -3.90 20.35
C GLY A 129 -0.75 -4.81 21.19
N LEU A 130 -0.27 -6.00 21.51
CA LEU A 130 -0.90 -6.95 22.42
C LEU A 130 -0.23 -6.88 23.80
N PHE A 131 -1.04 -6.85 24.84
CA PHE A 131 -0.59 -6.82 26.23
C PHE A 131 -1.23 -7.97 27.02
N ALA A 132 -0.46 -8.59 27.91
CA ALA A 132 -1.00 -9.37 29.02
C ALA A 132 -1.29 -8.45 30.20
N VAL A 133 -2.40 -8.68 30.90
CA VAL A 133 -2.73 -7.97 32.15
C VAL A 133 -2.48 -8.89 33.34
N LYS A 134 -1.48 -8.54 34.15
CA LYS A 134 -1.11 -9.22 35.39
C LYS A 134 -1.72 -8.49 36.58
N VAL A 135 -2.41 -9.21 37.44
CA VAL A 135 -3.15 -8.71 38.60
C VAL A 135 -2.73 -9.53 39.82
N GLU A 136 -2.45 -8.84 40.91
CA GLU A 136 -2.05 -9.44 42.17
C GLU A 136 -3.05 -10.50 42.66
N GLY A 137 -2.51 -11.62 43.17
CA GLY A 137 -3.28 -12.72 43.71
C GLY A 137 -3.92 -13.64 42.67
N PHE A 138 -3.66 -13.43 41.37
CA PHE A 138 -4.03 -14.38 40.32
C PHE A 138 -2.85 -15.30 39.96
N ASP A 139 -3.15 -16.57 39.73
CA ASP A 139 -2.19 -17.54 39.23
C ASP A 139 -2.18 -17.55 37.69
N TYR A 140 -1.00 -17.28 37.13
CA TYR A 140 -0.72 -17.19 35.70
C TYR A 140 0.07 -18.39 35.17
N SER A 141 0.37 -19.39 36.02
CA SER A 141 1.19 -20.55 35.67
C SER A 141 0.65 -21.38 34.50
N ASN A 142 -0.66 -21.31 34.25
CA ASN A 142 -1.34 -22.16 33.27
C ASN A 142 -1.97 -21.41 32.07
N SER A 143 -2.01 -20.07 32.06
CA SER A 143 -2.53 -19.27 30.93
C SER A 143 -2.48 -17.76 31.20
N ILE A 144 -2.28 -16.95 30.14
CA ILE A 144 -2.61 -15.52 30.15
C ILE A 144 -4.14 -15.41 30.20
N ARG A 145 -4.70 -14.92 31.31
CA ARG A 145 -6.16 -14.82 31.50
C ARG A 145 -6.78 -13.58 30.89
N PHE A 146 -6.01 -12.50 30.80
CA PHE A 146 -6.47 -11.20 30.36
C PHE A 146 -5.49 -10.64 29.36
N ILE A 147 -5.99 -10.39 28.16
CA ILE A 147 -5.25 -9.69 27.11
C ILE A 147 -5.95 -8.39 26.77
N GLU A 148 -5.15 -7.40 26.37
CA GLU A 148 -5.62 -6.13 25.88
C GLU A 148 -4.90 -5.81 24.58
N GLU A 149 -5.67 -5.44 23.56
CA GLU A 149 -5.13 -4.90 22.31
C GLU A 149 -5.18 -3.38 22.40
N ARG A 150 -4.03 -2.73 22.21
CA ARG A 150 -3.91 -1.27 22.22
C ARG A 150 -3.45 -0.75 20.90
N ILE A 151 -3.93 0.43 20.53
CA ILE A 151 -3.54 1.09 19.30
C ILE A 151 -3.00 2.47 19.66
N ILE A 152 -1.84 2.81 19.10
CA ILE A 152 -1.22 4.12 19.26
C ILE A 152 -0.95 4.76 17.90
N LEU A 153 -1.02 6.08 17.88
CA LEU A 153 -0.70 6.89 16.71
C LEU A 153 0.65 7.55 16.88
N LEU A 154 1.51 7.39 15.89
CA LEU A 154 2.88 7.87 15.94
C LEU A 154 3.23 8.57 14.63
N LYS A 155 3.86 9.73 14.74
CA LYS A 155 4.39 10.46 13.58
C LYS A 155 5.79 9.92 13.23
N ALA A 156 5.95 9.41 12.01
CA ALA A 156 7.18 8.77 11.52
C ALA A 156 7.37 8.99 10.01
N ILE A 157 8.60 8.78 9.49
CA ILE A 157 8.91 8.91 8.05
C ILE A 157 8.57 7.64 7.28
N ASP A 158 8.58 6.48 7.94
CA ASP A 158 8.25 5.18 7.38
C ASP A 158 7.76 4.23 8.47
N LEU A 159 7.17 3.12 8.03
CA LEU A 159 6.65 2.07 8.90
C LEU A 159 7.70 1.52 9.87
N LYS A 160 8.97 1.45 9.44
CA LYS A 160 10.07 0.93 10.26
C LYS A 160 10.36 1.86 11.45
N GLU A 161 10.40 3.17 11.22
CA GLU A 161 10.53 4.15 12.31
C GLU A 161 9.31 4.10 13.23
N ALA A 162 8.10 3.97 12.69
CA ALA A 162 6.87 3.88 13.47
C ALA A 162 6.87 2.67 14.42
N LEU A 163 7.18 1.47 13.91
CA LEU A 163 7.25 0.24 14.70
C LEU A 163 8.28 0.34 15.82
N LYS A 164 9.47 0.89 15.54
CA LYS A 164 10.51 1.09 16.56
C LYS A 164 10.03 2.04 17.66
N LYS A 165 9.37 3.14 17.30
CA LYS A 165 8.80 4.08 18.27
C LYS A 165 7.68 3.42 19.08
N ALA A 166 6.84 2.63 18.44
CA ALA A 166 5.74 1.92 19.08
C ALA A 166 6.22 0.91 20.10
N GLU A 167 7.21 0.10 19.75
CA GLU A 167 7.79 -0.90 20.65
C GLU A 167 8.37 -0.25 21.91
N ILE A 168 9.11 0.86 21.76
CA ILE A 168 9.62 1.63 22.91
C ILE A 168 8.46 2.14 23.77
N GLU A 169 7.42 2.69 23.16
CA GLU A 169 6.26 3.22 23.88
C GLU A 169 5.47 2.12 24.60
N PHE A 170 5.29 0.98 23.95
CA PHE A 170 4.58 -0.17 24.52
C PHE A 170 5.34 -0.80 25.67
N ILE A 171 6.66 -0.95 25.56
CA ILE A 171 7.51 -1.42 26.67
C ILE A 171 7.38 -0.45 27.85
N ARG A 172 7.52 0.86 27.60
CA ARG A 172 7.36 1.89 28.64
C ARG A 172 5.98 1.84 29.29
N TYR A 173 4.93 1.62 28.51
CA TYR A 173 3.58 1.47 29.03
C TYR A 173 3.45 0.23 29.92
N GLY A 174 4.06 -0.90 29.53
CA GLY A 174 4.08 -2.12 30.32
C GLY A 174 4.91 -2.03 31.62
N GLU A 175 5.69 -0.99 31.81
CA GLU A 175 6.37 -0.74 33.09
C GLU A 175 5.46 -0.08 34.13
N LEU A 176 4.28 0.42 33.73
CA LEU A 176 3.33 1.07 34.63
C LEU A 176 2.62 0.06 35.53
N GLU A 177 2.63 0.35 36.83
CA GLU A 177 1.90 -0.39 37.85
C GLU A 177 0.93 0.55 38.56
N TYR A 178 -0.28 0.06 38.84
CA TYR A 178 -1.31 0.84 39.52
C TYR A 178 -2.22 -0.08 40.34
N LEU A 179 -2.98 0.52 41.27
CA LEU A 179 -4.04 -0.18 41.99
C LEU A 179 -5.33 -0.09 41.19
N ASN A 180 -5.92 -1.25 40.87
CA ASN A 180 -7.23 -1.30 40.22
C ASN A 180 -8.36 -1.00 41.23
N SER A 181 -9.63 -1.07 40.78
CA SER A 181 -10.81 -0.79 41.61
C SER A 181 -10.95 -1.73 42.82
N ASP A 182 -10.34 -2.90 42.78
CA ASP A 182 -10.33 -3.88 43.87
C ASP A 182 -9.10 -3.72 44.78
N PHE A 183 -8.37 -2.60 44.65
CA PHE A 183 -7.13 -2.31 45.37
C PHE A 183 -6.03 -3.35 45.17
N ARG A 184 -6.03 -4.05 44.02
CA ARG A 184 -4.98 -5.01 43.66
C ARG A 184 -3.96 -4.37 42.75
N LEU A 185 -2.68 -4.69 42.95
CA LEU A 185 -1.63 -4.25 42.04
C LEU A 185 -1.86 -4.87 40.65
N THR A 186 -1.93 -4.02 39.63
CA THR A 186 -2.12 -4.41 38.24
C THR A 186 -1.00 -3.85 37.37
N LYS A 187 -0.51 -4.68 36.44
CA LYS A 187 0.58 -4.38 35.52
C LYS A 187 0.24 -4.90 34.14
N TRP A 188 0.49 -4.10 33.11
CA TRP A 188 0.48 -4.57 31.74
C TRP A 188 1.85 -5.11 31.36
N GLU A 189 1.91 -6.16 30.58
CA GLU A 189 3.15 -6.65 29.99
C GLU A 189 2.97 -6.66 28.48
N PHE A 190 3.80 -5.89 27.79
CA PHE A 190 3.82 -5.91 26.33
C PHE A 190 4.28 -7.28 25.84
N ILE A 191 3.51 -7.87 24.92
CA ILE A 191 3.81 -9.18 24.32
C ILE A 191 4.43 -8.98 22.94
N GLU A 192 3.67 -8.38 22.02
CA GLU A 192 4.09 -8.21 20.63
C GLU A 192 3.29 -7.11 19.92
N VAL A 193 3.81 -6.67 18.78
CA VAL A 193 3.04 -5.86 17.82
C VAL A 193 2.20 -6.81 16.96
N LEU A 194 0.88 -6.60 16.94
CA LEU A 194 -0.05 -7.39 16.13
C LEU A 194 -0.12 -6.89 14.69
N ASP A 195 -0.20 -5.57 14.52
CA ASP A 195 -0.41 -4.97 13.21
C ASP A 195 0.03 -3.50 13.17
N SER A 196 0.15 -2.96 11.95
CA SER A 196 0.52 -1.58 11.72
C SER A 196 0.01 -1.05 10.38
N TYR A 197 -0.48 0.19 10.38
CA TYR A 197 -1.13 0.82 9.25
C TYR A 197 -0.56 2.20 8.99
N GLU A 198 -0.36 2.51 7.71
CA GLU A 198 -0.06 3.86 7.24
C GLU A 198 -1.39 4.61 7.05
N THR A 199 -1.54 5.75 7.72
CA THR A 199 -2.80 6.53 7.61
C THR A 199 -2.84 7.38 6.35
N GLY A 200 -1.68 7.70 5.76
CA GLY A 200 -1.54 8.70 4.70
C GLY A 200 -1.65 10.15 5.20
N GLU A 201 -2.00 10.35 6.47
CA GLU A 201 -2.29 11.66 7.04
C GLU A 201 -1.04 12.30 7.64
N THR A 202 -0.74 13.53 7.21
CA THR A 202 0.35 14.33 7.79
C THR A 202 -0.10 15.11 9.03
N GLU A 203 -1.41 15.36 9.15
CA GLU A 203 -2.07 16.04 10.27
C GLU A 203 -3.36 15.29 10.62
N LEU A 204 -3.77 15.32 11.89
CA LEU A 204 -5.01 14.67 12.30
C LEU A 204 -6.16 15.68 12.20
N ASP A 205 -7.24 15.30 11.54
CA ASP A 205 -8.50 16.03 11.56
C ASP A 205 -9.17 15.88 12.95
N LEU A 206 -9.47 17.03 13.56
CA LEU A 206 -10.15 17.11 14.85
C LEU A 206 -11.64 16.77 14.77
N GLU A 207 -12.25 16.87 13.59
CA GLU A 207 -13.63 16.40 13.36
C GLU A 207 -13.70 14.87 13.30
N GLY A 208 -12.59 14.22 12.92
CA GLY A 208 -12.40 12.78 13.03
C GLY A 208 -11.44 12.23 11.97
N THR A 209 -10.41 11.49 12.39
CA THR A 209 -9.53 10.75 11.48
C THR A 209 -9.74 9.25 11.68
N GLU A 210 -10.07 8.52 10.62
CA GLU A 210 -10.05 7.05 10.68
C GLU A 210 -8.60 6.58 10.69
N VAL A 211 -8.21 5.88 11.75
CA VAL A 211 -6.83 5.43 11.94
C VAL A 211 -6.67 3.91 11.92
N PHE A 212 -7.78 3.19 12.04
CA PHE A 212 -7.83 1.74 12.06
C PHE A 212 -9.27 1.26 11.95
N SER A 213 -9.48 0.17 11.23
CA SER A 213 -10.75 -0.53 11.20
C SER A 213 -10.55 -2.05 11.23
N ILE A 214 -11.37 -2.73 12.02
CA ILE A 214 -11.47 -4.20 12.02
C ILE A 214 -12.74 -4.60 11.28
N CYS A 215 -12.58 -5.29 10.16
CA CYS A 215 -13.70 -5.95 9.51
C CYS A 215 -14.02 -7.27 10.22
N LYS A 216 -15.14 -7.32 10.96
CA LYS A 216 -15.65 -8.56 11.58
C LYS A 216 -16.86 -9.07 10.80
N ASN A 217 -16.86 -10.38 10.51
CA ASN A 217 -18.03 -11.03 9.95
C ASN A 217 -19.11 -11.16 11.03
N ARG A 218 -20.21 -10.43 10.87
CA ARG A 218 -21.41 -10.58 11.72
C ARG A 218 -22.57 -11.03 10.85
N LYS A 219 -23.33 -12.03 11.32
CA LYS A 219 -24.59 -12.41 10.67
C LYS A 219 -25.55 -11.23 10.79
N LEU A 220 -25.81 -10.54 9.68
CA LEU A 220 -26.80 -9.48 9.62
C LEU A 220 -28.20 -10.09 9.80
N LYS A 221 -29.09 -9.40 10.52
CA LYS A 221 -30.50 -9.80 10.55
C LYS A 221 -31.09 -9.45 9.18
N ILE A 222 -31.85 -10.37 8.60
CA ILE A 222 -32.38 -10.27 7.23
C ILE A 222 -33.25 -9.01 7.02
N ASN A 223 -33.80 -8.43 8.09
CA ASN A 223 -34.62 -7.22 8.04
C ASN A 223 -33.83 -5.91 7.84
N ASP A 224 -32.49 -5.95 7.92
CA ASP A 224 -31.63 -4.76 7.83
C ASP A 224 -31.08 -4.51 6.41
N ILE A 225 -31.41 -5.38 5.44
CA ILE A 225 -31.06 -5.20 4.03
C ILE A 225 -32.36 -4.87 3.29
N LYS A 226 -32.66 -3.57 3.19
CA LYS A 226 -33.70 -3.04 2.29
C LYS A 226 -33.06 -2.51 1.01
#